data_AF-A0A0F9L4J2-F1
#
_entry.id   AF-A0A0F9L4J2-F1
#
_cell.length_a   1.000
_cell.length_b   1.000
_cell.length_c   1.000
_cell.angle_alpha   90.00
_cell.angle_beta   90.00
_cell.angle_gamma   90.00
#
_symmetry.space_group_name_H-M   'P 1'
#
loop_
_entity.id
_entity.type
_entity.pdbx_description
1 polymer ?
#
loop_
_entity_poly.entity_id
_entity_poly.type
_entity_poly.pdbx_seq_one_letter_code
_entity_poly.pdbx_strand_id
1 'polypeptide(L)'
;MSLISSQQDFSLLAALFAVAVFALWAEKQAWGKLLTGAVWAILMGVVLSNLNIIPHKAPVYSVVFSYIVPMLLPLFLMQANIKRILSESGRVGLAFILACAGTVTGVVVASLLFDLGNNESVLAGMFTATYTGG
;
A
#
# COMPACT_ATOMS: atom_id res chain seq x y z
N MET A 1 10.80 -22.42 4.44
CA MET A 1 11.36 -22.53 3.07
C MET A 1 10.20 -22.36 2.12
N SER A 2 10.25 -21.36 1.22
CA SER A 2 9.20 -21.17 0.22
C SER A 2 9.41 -22.05 -1.00
N LEU A 3 8.33 -22.38 -1.73
CA LEU A 3 8.37 -23.16 -2.97
C LEU A 3 9.21 -22.46 -4.05
N ILE A 4 9.07 -21.15 -4.18
CA ILE A 4 9.97 -20.32 -5.00
C ILE A 4 11.07 -19.76 -4.09
N SER A 5 12.34 -19.97 -4.47
CA SER A 5 13.47 -19.47 -3.69
C SER A 5 13.63 -17.95 -3.83
N SER A 6 14.16 -17.29 -2.81
CA SER A 6 14.38 -15.83 -2.80
C SER A 6 15.37 -15.32 -3.84
N GLN A 7 16.16 -16.20 -4.46
CA GLN A 7 17.17 -15.91 -5.49
C GLN A 7 16.64 -16.13 -6.92
N GLN A 8 15.41 -16.64 -7.07
CA GLN A 8 14.80 -16.88 -8.38
C GLN A 8 14.02 -15.64 -8.85
N ASP A 9 14.75 -14.60 -9.21
CA ASP A 9 14.19 -13.28 -9.53
C ASP A 9 13.09 -13.34 -10.61
N PHE A 10 13.31 -14.09 -11.69
CA PHE A 10 12.34 -14.24 -12.78
C PHE A 10 11.05 -14.95 -12.34
N SER A 11 11.16 -16.00 -11.52
CA SER A 11 9.99 -16.75 -11.02
C SER A 11 9.16 -15.90 -10.07
N LEU A 12 9.83 -15.10 -9.23
CA LEU A 12 9.17 -14.16 -8.33
C LEU A 12 8.48 -13.03 -9.08
N LEU A 13 9.12 -12.46 -10.10
CA LEU A 13 8.49 -11.47 -10.97
C LEU A 13 7.28 -12.06 -11.70
N ALA A 14 7.41 -13.27 -12.26
CA ALA A 14 6.29 -13.96 -12.91
C ALA A 14 5.11 -14.18 -11.94
N ALA A 15 5.40 -14.55 -10.68
CA ALA A 15 4.38 -14.68 -9.65
C ALA A 15 3.71 -13.33 -9.32
N LEU A 16 4.48 -12.24 -9.18
CA LEU A 16 3.94 -10.90 -8.97
C LEU A 16 3.04 -10.44 -10.13
N PHE A 17 3.47 -10.69 -11.37
CA PHE A 17 2.65 -10.40 -12.56
C PHE A 17 1.38 -11.26 -12.59
N ALA A 18 1.46 -12.54 -12.26
CA ALA A 18 0.29 -13.41 -12.18
C ALA A 18 -0.71 -12.92 -11.13
N VAL A 19 -0.24 -12.49 -9.96
CA VAL A 19 -1.07 -11.86 -8.92
C VAL A 19 -1.72 -10.58 -9.44
N ALA A 20 -0.96 -9.70 -10.10
CA ALA A 20 -1.49 -8.45 -10.66
C ALA A 20 -2.57 -8.71 -11.72
N VAL A 21 -2.33 -9.66 -12.63
CA VAL A 21 -3.30 -10.07 -13.66
C VAL A 21 -4.55 -10.65 -13.02
N PHE A 22 -4.41 -11.56 -12.06
CA PHE A 22 -5.53 -12.12 -11.32
C PHE A 22 -6.33 -11.04 -10.61
N ALA A 23 -5.66 -10.09 -9.95
CA ALA A 23 -6.30 -9.03 -9.21
C ALA A 23 -7.13 -8.09 -10.08
N LEU A 24 -6.58 -7.68 -11.23
CA LEU A 24 -7.29 -6.86 -12.21
C LEU A 24 -8.45 -7.61 -12.90
N TRP A 25 -8.32 -8.94 -13.04
CA TRP A 25 -9.39 -9.80 -13.56
C TRP A 25 -10.51 -9.99 -12.53
N ALA A 26 -10.15 -10.25 -11.26
CA ALA A 26 -11.10 -10.48 -10.17
C ALA A 26 -11.96 -9.23 -9.90
N GLU A 27 -11.37 -8.04 -9.93
CA GLU A 27 -12.10 -6.77 -9.78
C GLU A 27 -13.24 -6.61 -10.82
N LYS A 28 -13.10 -7.18 -12.01
CA LYS A 28 -14.11 -7.10 -13.07
C LYS A 28 -15.24 -8.11 -12.92
N GLN A 29 -15.06 -9.12 -12.05
CA GLN A 29 -16.01 -10.21 -11.90
C GLN A 29 -17.13 -9.84 -10.93
N ALA A 30 -18.33 -10.39 -11.14
CA ALA A 30 -19.52 -10.05 -10.34
C ALA A 30 -19.34 -10.25 -8.82
N TRP A 31 -18.54 -11.24 -8.42
CA TRP A 31 -18.20 -11.49 -7.01
C TRP A 31 -17.02 -10.66 -6.49
N GLY A 32 -16.13 -10.21 -7.38
CA GLY A 32 -14.90 -9.51 -7.00
C GLY A 32 -14.96 -8.00 -7.09
N LYS A 33 -16.00 -7.44 -7.72
CA LYS A 33 -16.21 -5.99 -7.92
C LYS A 33 -16.37 -5.13 -6.65
N LEU A 34 -16.56 -5.76 -5.49
CA LEU A 34 -16.65 -5.06 -4.20
C LEU A 34 -15.27 -4.57 -3.73
N LEU A 35 -14.20 -5.19 -4.21
CA LEU A 35 -12.82 -4.88 -3.84
C LEU A 35 -12.07 -4.37 -5.06
N THR A 36 -11.22 -3.37 -4.87
CA THR A 36 -10.34 -2.88 -5.94
C THR A 36 -9.28 -3.92 -6.28
N GLY A 37 -8.70 -3.85 -7.48
CA GLY A 37 -7.60 -4.73 -7.87
C GLY A 37 -6.40 -4.64 -6.91
N ALA A 38 -6.13 -3.46 -6.35
CA ALA A 38 -5.08 -3.32 -5.33
C ALA A 38 -5.36 -4.19 -4.09
N VAL A 39 -6.59 -4.22 -3.61
CA VAL A 39 -6.98 -5.06 -2.46
C VAL A 39 -6.85 -6.54 -2.81
N TRP A 40 -7.29 -6.96 -4.00
CA TRP A 40 -7.10 -8.35 -4.47
C TRP A 40 -5.63 -8.75 -4.53
N ALA A 41 -4.77 -7.87 -5.03
CA ALA A 41 -3.32 -8.14 -5.11
C ALA A 41 -2.70 -8.30 -3.71
N ILE A 42 -3.08 -7.44 -2.76
CA ILE A 42 -2.63 -7.54 -1.36
C ILE A 42 -3.08 -8.87 -0.75
N LEU A 43 -4.37 -9.22 -0.86
CA LEU A 43 -4.92 -10.46 -0.31
C LEU A 43 -4.20 -11.69 -0.88
N MET A 44 -4.01 -11.74 -2.20
CA MET A 44 -3.29 -12.82 -2.84
C MET A 44 -1.82 -12.88 -2.40
N GLY A 45 -1.15 -11.73 -2.27
CA GLY A 45 0.22 -11.67 -1.74
C GLY A 45 0.31 -12.25 -0.33
N VAL A 46 -0.62 -11.87 0.56
CA VAL A 46 -0.69 -12.40 1.94
C VAL A 46 -0.92 -13.92 1.91
N VAL A 47 -1.88 -14.41 1.14
CA VAL A 47 -2.18 -15.84 1.04
C VAL A 47 -0.98 -16.62 0.51
N LEU A 48 -0.38 -16.19 -0.60
CA LEU A 48 0.76 -16.87 -1.21
C LEU A 48 1.99 -16.88 -0.28
N SER A 49 2.21 -15.80 0.47
CA SER A 49 3.33 -15.70 1.40
C SER A 49 3.14 -16.60 2.64
N ASN A 50 1.93 -16.63 3.21
CA ASN A 50 1.60 -17.51 4.34
C ASN A 50 1.62 -19.00 3.97
N LEU A 51 1.17 -19.34 2.75
CA LEU A 51 1.29 -20.70 2.21
C LEU A 51 2.71 -21.07 1.79
N ASN A 52 3.69 -20.18 2.02
CA ASN A 52 5.09 -20.37 1.62
C ASN A 52 5.24 -20.65 0.12
N ILE A 53 4.35 -20.13 -0.74
CA ILE A 53 4.51 -20.22 -2.20
C ILE A 53 5.57 -19.20 -2.65
N ILE A 54 5.44 -17.95 -2.18
CA ILE A 54 6.42 -16.88 -2.36
C ILE A 54 7.12 -16.56 -1.04
N PRO A 55 8.40 -16.16 -1.05
CA PRO A 55 9.11 -15.73 0.14
C PRO A 55 8.56 -14.40 0.67
N HIS A 56 8.67 -14.18 1.99
CA HIS A 56 8.30 -12.90 2.62
C HIS A 56 9.29 -11.77 2.29
N LYS A 57 10.53 -12.13 1.93
CA LYS A 57 11.61 -11.21 1.59
C LYS A 57 12.40 -11.79 0.42
N ALA A 58 12.63 -10.98 -0.60
CA ALA A 58 13.49 -11.31 -1.72
C ALA A 58 14.15 -10.03 -2.26
N PRO A 59 15.42 -10.09 -2.73
CA PRO A 59 16.11 -8.93 -3.30
C PRO A 59 15.33 -8.31 -4.46
N VAL A 60 14.74 -9.12 -5.34
CA VAL A 60 13.98 -8.62 -6.49
C VAL A 60 12.79 -7.73 -6.12
N TYR A 61 12.23 -7.85 -4.92
CA TYR A 61 11.13 -7.00 -4.48
C TYR A 61 11.55 -5.54 -4.28
N SER A 62 12.83 -5.26 -4.03
CA SER A 62 13.32 -3.89 -3.90
C SER A 62 13.25 -3.11 -5.21
N VAL A 63 13.23 -3.81 -6.37
CA VAL A 63 13.11 -3.19 -7.70
C VAL A 63 11.87 -2.29 -7.80
N VAL A 64 10.77 -2.68 -7.15
CA VAL A 64 9.51 -1.91 -7.15
C VAL A 64 9.73 -0.52 -6.55
N PHE A 65 10.34 -0.45 -5.37
CA PHE A 65 10.57 0.82 -4.68
C PHE A 65 11.78 1.59 -5.23
N SER A 66 12.79 0.90 -5.75
CA SER A 66 14.00 1.54 -6.28
C SER A 66 13.82 2.12 -7.69
N TYR A 67 12.96 1.52 -8.53
CA TYR A 67 12.82 1.92 -9.94
C TYR A 67 11.38 2.23 -10.32
N ILE A 68 10.43 1.35 -9.99
CA ILE A 68 9.05 1.50 -10.47
C ILE A 68 8.35 2.68 -9.81
N VAL A 69 8.37 2.79 -8.48
CA VAL A 69 7.74 3.90 -7.74
C VAL A 69 8.33 5.27 -8.13
N PRO A 70 9.67 5.45 -8.18
CA PRO A 70 10.27 6.71 -8.64
C PRO A 70 9.92 7.06 -10.09
N MET A 71 9.74 6.07 -10.97
CA MET A 71 9.34 6.28 -12.36
C MET A 71 7.85 6.66 -12.48
N LEU A 72 6.99 6.09 -11.64
CA LEU A 72 5.55 6.37 -11.62
C LEU A 72 5.25 7.79 -11.17
N LEU A 73 6.04 8.36 -10.25
CA LEU A 73 5.79 9.70 -9.71
C LEU A 73 5.78 10.79 -10.80
N PRO A 74 6.81 10.92 -11.68
CA PRO A 74 6.75 11.82 -12.84
C PRO A 74 5.59 11.51 -13.78
N LEU A 75 5.31 10.23 -14.05
CA LEU A 75 4.22 9.83 -14.94
C LEU A 75 2.86 10.31 -14.42
N PHE A 76 2.62 10.15 -13.12
CA PHE A 76 1.41 10.63 -12.45
C PHE A 76 1.35 12.16 -12.43
N LEU A 77 2.48 12.85 -12.20
CA LEU A 77 2.53 14.31 -12.26
C LEU A 77 2.26 14.85 -13.67
N MET A 78 2.70 14.17 -14.73
CA MET A 78 2.40 14.55 -16.11
C MET A 78 0.92 14.36 -16.47
N GLN A 79 0.26 13.37 -15.88
CA GLN A 79 -1.18 13.15 -16.05
C GLN A 79 -2.03 14.05 -15.15
N ALA A 80 -1.45 14.61 -14.09
CA ALA A 80 -2.13 15.46 -13.14
C ALA A 80 -2.53 16.80 -13.78
N ASN A 81 -3.83 17.11 -13.77
CA ASN A 81 -4.32 18.41 -14.23
C ASN A 81 -4.23 19.43 -13.09
N ILE A 82 -3.16 20.22 -13.07
CA ILE A 82 -2.87 21.21 -12.03
C ILE A 82 -4.03 22.21 -11.84
N LYS A 83 -4.68 22.65 -12.92
CA LYS A 83 -5.81 23.60 -12.83
C LYS A 83 -6.99 22.99 -12.08
N ARG A 84 -7.32 21.75 -12.41
CA ARG A 84 -8.40 21.00 -11.73
C ARG A 84 -8.04 20.72 -10.28
N ILE A 85 -6.78 20.37 -10.00
CA ILE A 85 -6.31 20.18 -8.64
C ILE A 85 -6.54 21.48 -7.86
N LEU A 86 -6.04 22.62 -8.33
CA LEU A 86 -6.23 23.89 -7.61
C LEU A 86 -7.70 24.27 -7.43
N SER A 87 -8.56 24.04 -8.42
CA SER A 87 -9.98 24.39 -8.31
C SER A 87 -10.77 23.48 -7.36
N GLU A 88 -10.46 22.18 -7.34
CA GLU A 88 -11.19 21.17 -6.54
C GLU A 88 -10.56 20.93 -5.15
N SER A 89 -9.28 21.30 -4.96
CA SER A 89 -8.53 21.00 -3.73
C SER A 89 -9.08 21.70 -2.49
N GLY A 90 -9.86 22.78 -2.61
CA GLY A 90 -10.40 23.47 -1.44
C GLY A 90 -11.29 22.55 -0.59
N ARG A 91 -12.29 21.91 -1.21
CA ARG A 91 -13.21 21.00 -0.50
C ARG A 91 -12.54 19.70 -0.09
N VAL A 92 -11.73 19.13 -0.99
CA VAL A 92 -10.99 17.89 -0.72
C VAL A 92 -9.95 18.10 0.39
N GLY A 93 -9.29 19.25 0.41
CA GLY A 93 -8.31 19.63 1.42
C GLY A 93 -8.91 19.78 2.80
N LEU A 94 -10.11 20.36 2.92
CA LEU A 94 -10.83 20.38 4.20
C LEU A 94 -11.18 18.98 4.69
N ALA A 95 -11.67 18.10 3.80
CA ALA A 95 -11.93 16.70 4.14
C ALA A 95 -10.65 15.98 4.56
N PHE A 96 -9.52 16.27 3.91
CA PHE A 96 -8.21 15.74 4.27
C PHE A 96 -7.74 16.23 5.65
N ILE A 97 -7.91 17.51 5.98
CA ILE A 97 -7.58 18.05 7.32
C ILE A 97 -8.41 17.36 8.40
N LEU A 98 -9.71 17.14 8.15
CA LEU A 98 -10.58 16.39 9.07
C LEU A 98 -10.11 14.94 9.21
N ALA A 99 -9.71 14.29 8.12
CA ALA A 99 -9.15 12.94 8.16
C ALA A 99 -7.84 12.91 8.98
N CYS A 100 -6.93 13.86 8.77
CA CYS A 100 -5.69 14.00 9.55
C CYS A 100 -5.97 14.22 11.04
N ALA A 101 -6.93 15.09 11.38
CA ALA A 101 -7.35 15.30 12.77
C ALA A 101 -7.91 14.01 13.38
N GLY A 102 -8.72 13.26 12.62
CA GLY A 102 -9.23 11.96 13.02
C GLY A 102 -8.12 10.95 13.27
N THR A 103 -7.13 10.84 12.36
CA THR A 103 -5.96 9.96 12.52
C THR A 103 -5.16 10.32 13.77
N VAL A 104 -4.82 11.61 13.96
CA VAL A 104 -4.07 12.08 15.14
C VAL A 104 -4.84 11.76 16.42
N THR A 105 -6.14 12.08 16.45
CA THR A 105 -6.98 11.80 17.62
C THR A 105 -7.05 10.31 17.91
N GLY A 106 -7.22 9.47 16.87
CA GLY A 106 -7.26 8.03 17.01
C GLY A 106 -5.96 7.45 17.57
N VAL A 107 -4.80 7.93 17.10
CA VAL A 107 -3.49 7.51 17.63
C VAL A 107 -3.32 7.95 19.08
N VAL A 108 -3.67 9.20 19.43
CA VAL A 108 -3.59 9.70 20.81
C VAL A 108 -4.48 8.86 21.74
N VAL A 109 -5.72 8.58 21.33
CA VAL A 109 -6.63 7.74 22.12
C VAL A 109 -6.08 6.33 22.27
N ALA A 110 -5.52 5.73 21.21
CA ALA A 110 -4.92 4.40 21.27
C ALA A 110 -3.70 4.37 22.22
N SER A 111 -2.84 5.38 22.15
CA SER A 111 -1.70 5.57 23.07
C SER A 111 -2.12 5.67 24.54
N LEU A 112 -3.22 6.36 24.83
CA LEU A 112 -3.71 6.48 26.20
C LEU A 112 -4.36 5.20 26.73
N LEU A 113 -4.93 4.38 25.85
CA LEU A 113 -5.65 3.16 26.22
C LEU A 113 -4.75 1.92 26.27
N PHE A 114 -3.66 1.90 25.51
CA PHE A 114 -2.79 0.75 25.36
C PHE A 114 -1.32 1.12 25.61
N ASP A 115 -0.63 0.33 26.42
CA ASP A 115 0.83 0.45 26.58
C ASP A 115 1.52 -0.08 25.31
N LEU A 116 2.06 0.84 24.50
CA LEU A 116 2.83 0.52 23.28
C LEU A 116 4.31 0.20 23.58
N GLY A 117 4.70 0.19 24.86
CA GLY A 117 6.06 -0.12 25.31
C GLY A 117 7.05 1.02 25.08
N ASN A 118 8.35 0.69 25.18
CA ASN A 118 9.44 1.67 25.26
C ASN A 118 9.56 2.64 24.06
N ASN A 119 8.95 2.33 22.91
CA ASN A 119 9.01 3.14 21.68
C ASN A 119 7.66 3.74 21.29
N GLU A 120 6.78 3.97 22.26
CA GLU A 120 5.43 4.48 22.04
C GLU A 120 5.39 5.75 21.16
N SER A 121 6.24 6.75 21.44
CA SER A 121 6.28 8.00 20.66
C SER A 121 6.69 7.80 19.21
N VAL A 122 7.60 6.86 18.95
CA VAL A 122 8.03 6.47 17.60
C VAL A 122 6.90 5.75 16.87
N LEU A 123 6.24 4.80 17.54
CA LEU A 123 5.12 4.05 16.98
C LEU A 123 3.93 4.97 16.67
N ALA A 124 3.57 5.86 17.61
CA ALA A 124 2.52 6.85 17.41
C ALA A 124 2.82 7.76 16.22
N GLY A 125 4.06 8.24 16.09
CA GLY A 125 4.52 9.02 14.95
C GLY A 125 4.40 8.25 13.63
N MET A 126 4.90 7.00 13.59
CA MET A 126 4.85 6.14 12.40
C MET A 126 3.42 5.83 11.95
N PHE A 127 2.52 5.48 12.87
CA PHE A 127 1.13 5.21 12.55
C PHE A 127 0.41 6.46 12.06
N THR A 128 0.65 7.61 12.70
CA THR A 128 0.07 8.89 12.23
C THR A 128 0.54 9.19 10.81
N ALA A 129 1.86 9.16 10.57
CA ALA A 129 2.46 9.48 9.28
C ALA A 129 1.95 8.58 8.15
N THR A 130 1.86 7.27 8.38
CA THR A 130 1.43 6.27 7.38
C THR A 130 0.04 6.59 6.81
N TYR A 131 -0.87 7.14 7.62
CA TYR A 131 -2.24 7.44 7.21
C TYR A 131 -2.47 8.91 6.83
N THR A 132 -1.46 9.79 6.98
CA THR A 132 -1.52 11.19 6.54
C THR A 132 -0.56 11.51 5.39
N GLY A 133 0.08 10.50 4.80
CA GLY A 133 0.93 10.64 3.62
C GLY A 133 2.41 10.96 3.90
N GLY A 134 2.90 10.60 5.09
CA GLY A 134 4.33 10.64 5.45
C GLY A 134 5.09 9.39 5.03
#